data_AF-A0A3G6IWT7-F1
#
_entry.id   AF-A0A3G6IWT7-F1
#
_cell.length_a   1.000
_cell.length_b   1.000
_cell.length_c   1.000
_cell.angle_alpha   90.00
_cell.angle_beta   90.00
_cell.angle_gamma   90.00
#
_symmetry.space_group_name_H-M   'P 1'
#
loop_
_entity.id
_entity.type
_entity.pdbx_description
1 polymer ?
#
loop_
_entity_poly.entity_id
_entity_poly.type
_entity_poly.pdbx_seq_one_letter_code
_entity_poly.pdbx_strand_id
1 'polypeptide(L)'
;MSVPTTSPKSKPQGLRIVVVDNGDSYTQILAASCQRAIGVAPQVVDADLDIPIPEADVFVIGPGPGHPSQVGSLARRIVHSTTPVIGICLGHQLLAYEYGATVAPAKNPSHGLVSTVSHCQEDVFSAVPSPLEVMRYHSLDVTDLPSCLLPLATAEDGSNMALRHATKPQWGVQFHPESIGTPNGVLLLRNLLLHALELRSWAKQPYFAWLEFEGNTTIACASGIGVGDTLIGACTYEATGGKDAGAWHKDQIVGFRPEKMVQFSGTLPEIPGKATSHGKVRIRHSREQYRSLVRRCQEFIRTGDSYELCLTTEASVEVEDPDPLEMYLRARGGAMNGLLITPEVTLISASPELFLRCRNGTITTLPMKGTRPRASNAEEDAALREELRTSTKDRAENMMVTDVLRNDLTRSCDPLSVEVTRLCEVMSYPQWHQMISEISGSLNVDPLEALRLAFPGGSMTGAPKQRSMDILRELEGRPRGWYSGAMGIVQGENATFSMLIRTAVLRGSTLTYGAGGAITQLSDPDEEYDEVLAKLSALYRML
;
A
#
# COMPACT_ATOMS: atom_id res chain seq x y z
N MET A 1 -25.58 -7.72 -21.48
CA MET A 1 -26.73 -6.89 -21.90
C MET A 1 -27.37 -6.25 -20.67
N SER A 2 -27.79 -5.00 -20.83
CA SER A 2 -28.68 -4.14 -20.03
C SER A 2 -28.41 -3.97 -18.52
N VAL A 3 -27.69 -2.89 -18.20
CA VAL A 3 -27.54 -2.28 -16.87
C VAL A 3 -28.87 -1.59 -16.48
N PRO A 4 -29.38 -1.73 -15.24
CA PRO A 4 -30.57 -1.00 -14.81
C PRO A 4 -30.26 0.49 -14.72
N THR A 5 -31.08 1.31 -15.39
CA THR A 5 -31.04 2.77 -15.33
C THR A 5 -31.54 3.26 -13.97
N THR A 6 -30.60 3.62 -13.08
CA THR A 6 -30.90 4.47 -11.92
C THR A 6 -30.60 5.93 -12.26
N SER A 7 -31.50 6.82 -11.82
CA SER A 7 -31.46 8.29 -11.88
C SER A 7 -30.08 8.91 -11.59
N PRO A 8 -29.77 10.15 -12.02
CA PRO A 8 -28.42 10.69 -12.04
C PRO A 8 -27.89 10.87 -10.62
N LYS A 9 -27.23 9.84 -10.09
CA LYS A 9 -26.33 9.97 -8.94
C LYS A 9 -25.17 10.85 -9.41
N SER A 10 -24.87 11.88 -8.62
CA SER A 10 -23.72 12.77 -8.79
C SER A 10 -22.51 11.99 -9.29
N LYS A 11 -21.86 12.46 -10.37
CA LYS A 11 -20.59 11.88 -10.83
C LYS A 11 -19.68 11.67 -9.62
N PRO A 12 -19.04 10.51 -9.44
CA PRO A 12 -18.04 10.35 -8.39
C PRO A 12 -16.97 11.43 -8.61
N GLN A 13 -16.91 12.39 -7.69
CA GLN A 13 -15.92 13.47 -7.75
C GLN A 13 -14.61 12.89 -7.23
N GLY A 14 -13.57 12.94 -8.07
CA GLY A 14 -12.21 12.59 -7.69
C GLY A 14 -11.71 13.41 -6.49
N LEU A 15 -10.57 13.01 -5.92
CA LEU A 15 -9.88 13.85 -4.94
C LEU A 15 -9.52 15.21 -5.55
N ARG A 16 -9.85 16.30 -4.86
CA ARG A 16 -9.63 17.68 -5.34
C ARG A 16 -8.65 18.44 -4.46
N ILE A 17 -7.54 18.81 -5.08
CA ILE A 17 -6.56 19.73 -4.51
C ILE A 17 -6.70 21.04 -5.28
N VAL A 18 -6.88 22.15 -4.59
CA VAL A 18 -6.89 23.48 -5.21
C VAL A 18 -5.68 24.26 -4.73
N VAL A 19 -4.80 24.61 -5.65
CA VAL A 19 -3.69 25.53 -5.41
C VAL A 19 -4.15 26.94 -5.77
N VAL A 20 -4.06 27.86 -4.80
CA VAL A 20 -4.40 29.27 -4.98
C VAL A 20 -3.14 30.04 -5.35
N ASP A 21 -3.13 30.61 -6.55
CA ASP A 21 -2.03 31.40 -7.08
C ASP A 21 -2.15 32.86 -6.63
N ASN A 22 -1.16 33.37 -5.88
CA ASN A 22 -1.13 34.78 -5.47
C ASN A 22 -0.24 35.62 -6.40
N GLY A 23 -0.09 35.22 -7.67
CA GLY A 23 0.71 35.93 -8.68
C GLY A 23 2.19 35.57 -8.63
N ASP A 24 2.53 34.35 -8.19
CA ASP A 24 3.90 33.88 -8.09
C ASP A 24 4.38 33.16 -9.35
N SER A 25 5.65 33.33 -9.69
CA SER A 25 6.23 32.67 -10.88
C SER A 25 6.44 31.15 -10.70
N TYR A 26 6.35 30.62 -9.48
CA TYR A 26 6.64 29.23 -9.13
C TYR A 26 5.39 28.39 -8.82
N THR A 27 4.19 28.96 -8.90
CA THR A 27 2.93 28.26 -8.57
C THR A 27 2.76 26.94 -9.32
N GLN A 28 3.15 26.87 -10.60
CA GLN A 28 3.08 25.63 -11.39
C GLN A 28 4.07 24.56 -10.89
N ILE A 29 5.23 24.96 -10.36
CA ILE A 29 6.21 24.04 -9.76
C ILE A 29 5.66 23.49 -8.45
N LEU A 30 4.98 24.32 -7.66
CA LEU A 30 4.28 23.90 -6.45
C LEU A 30 3.16 22.90 -6.77
N ALA A 31 2.31 23.19 -7.76
CA ALA A 31 1.25 22.29 -8.20
C ALA A 31 1.82 20.93 -8.68
N ALA A 32 2.88 20.96 -9.48
CA ALA A 32 3.58 19.75 -9.91
C ALA A 32 4.22 18.98 -8.73
N SER A 33 4.72 19.68 -7.72
CA SER A 33 5.28 19.07 -6.50
C SER A 33 4.20 18.38 -5.67
N CYS A 34 3.01 18.98 -5.55
CA CYS A 34 1.85 18.35 -4.92
C CYS A 34 1.42 17.08 -5.67
N GLN A 35 1.39 17.12 -7.00
CA GLN A 35 1.12 15.93 -7.80
C GLN A 35 2.19 14.84 -7.61
N ARG A 36 3.47 15.19 -7.57
CA ARG A 36 4.53 14.22 -7.27
C ARG A 36 4.42 13.64 -5.85
N ALA A 37 3.92 14.43 -4.91
CA ALA A 37 3.81 14.05 -3.51
C ALA A 37 2.76 12.96 -3.25
N ILE A 38 1.59 13.03 -3.93
CA ILE A 38 0.46 12.11 -3.67
C ILE A 38 -0.27 11.60 -4.92
N GLY A 39 0.23 11.87 -6.12
CA GLY A 39 -0.29 11.33 -7.38
C GLY A 39 -1.51 12.05 -7.95
N VAL A 40 -1.96 13.14 -7.34
CA VAL A 40 -3.17 13.89 -7.74
C VAL A 40 -2.80 15.28 -8.25
N ALA A 41 -3.17 15.57 -9.49
CA ALA A 41 -2.91 16.87 -10.12
C ALA A 41 -3.83 17.95 -9.50
N PRO A 42 -3.27 19.02 -8.92
CA PRO A 42 -4.09 20.12 -8.41
C PRO A 42 -4.71 20.95 -9.52
N GLN A 43 -5.87 21.54 -9.24
CA GLN A 43 -6.39 22.67 -9.99
C GLN A 43 -5.73 23.95 -9.48
N VAL A 44 -5.19 24.76 -10.37
CA VAL A 44 -4.67 26.10 -10.03
C VAL A 44 -5.74 27.15 -10.26
N VAL A 45 -5.96 28.02 -9.28
CA VAL A 45 -6.96 29.10 -9.32
C VAL A 45 -6.31 30.40 -8.85
N ASP A 46 -6.55 31.50 -9.56
CA ASP A 46 -6.03 32.82 -9.22
C ASP A 46 -6.75 33.39 -7.98
N ALA A 47 -5.97 33.92 -7.02
CA ALA A 47 -6.45 34.46 -5.75
C ALA A 47 -7.33 35.72 -5.89
N ASP A 48 -7.19 36.47 -6.98
CA ASP A 48 -7.90 37.72 -7.23
C ASP A 48 -9.27 37.50 -7.91
N LEU A 49 -9.60 36.25 -8.26
CA LEU A 49 -10.91 35.92 -8.82
C LEU A 49 -12.03 36.13 -7.81
N ASP A 50 -13.00 36.94 -8.18
CA ASP A 50 -14.26 37.10 -7.44
C ASP A 50 -15.25 35.97 -7.78
N ILE A 51 -14.92 34.78 -7.31
CA ILE A 51 -15.73 33.56 -7.47
C ILE A 51 -16.15 32.99 -6.10
N PRO A 52 -17.19 32.14 -6.03
CA PRO A 52 -17.40 31.31 -4.84
C PRO A 52 -16.18 30.44 -4.55
N ILE A 53 -15.96 30.10 -3.27
CA ILE A 53 -14.91 29.15 -2.89
C ILE A 53 -15.16 27.84 -3.64
N PRO A 54 -14.21 27.36 -4.47
CA PRO A 54 -14.40 26.14 -5.25
C PRO A 54 -14.47 24.93 -4.32
N GLU A 55 -15.14 23.86 -4.75
CA GLU A 55 -15.16 22.63 -3.96
C GLU A 55 -13.77 21.97 -3.98
N ALA A 56 -13.20 21.74 -2.78
CA ALA A 56 -11.89 21.11 -2.62
C ALA A 56 -11.88 20.20 -1.37
N ASP A 57 -11.04 19.16 -1.42
CA ASP A 57 -10.71 18.34 -0.24
C ASP A 57 -9.57 18.98 0.56
N VAL A 58 -8.69 19.74 -0.10
CA VAL A 58 -7.63 20.53 0.52
C VAL A 58 -7.28 21.74 -0.34
N PHE A 59 -7.05 22.88 0.31
CA PHE A 59 -6.49 24.07 -0.31
C PHE A 59 -5.01 24.20 -0.03
N VAL A 60 -4.24 24.59 -1.04
CA VAL A 60 -2.85 25.02 -0.90
C VAL A 60 -2.77 26.48 -1.31
N ILE A 61 -2.64 27.39 -0.36
CA ILE A 61 -2.42 28.81 -0.65
C ILE A 61 -0.95 28.99 -0.96
N GLY A 62 -0.65 29.27 -2.22
CA GLY A 62 0.71 29.34 -2.75
C GLY A 62 1.48 30.58 -2.30
N PRO A 63 2.75 30.66 -2.69
CA PRO A 63 3.56 31.87 -2.53
C PRO A 63 2.99 33.05 -3.33
N GLY A 64 3.54 34.24 -3.10
CA GLY A 64 3.22 35.45 -3.83
C GLY A 64 4.01 36.65 -3.33
N PRO A 65 4.02 37.76 -4.08
CA PRO A 65 4.66 38.98 -3.66
C PRO A 65 3.85 39.74 -2.60
N GLY A 66 4.54 40.64 -1.90
CA GLY A 66 3.88 41.64 -1.04
C GLY A 66 3.51 41.13 0.35
N HIS A 67 2.62 41.88 1.01
CA HIS A 67 2.20 41.65 2.38
C HIS A 67 0.84 40.93 2.42
N PRO A 68 0.57 39.99 3.36
CA PRO A 68 -0.71 39.27 3.46
C PRO A 68 -1.95 40.18 3.57
N SER A 69 -1.78 41.43 4.01
CA SER A 69 -2.84 42.44 4.04
C SER A 69 -3.32 42.90 2.65
N GLN A 70 -2.65 42.51 1.57
CA GLN A 70 -2.99 42.89 0.18
C GLN A 70 -3.43 41.71 -0.68
N VAL A 71 -3.52 40.50 -0.12
CA VAL A 71 -3.89 39.30 -0.86
C VAL A 71 -5.35 39.33 -1.32
N GLY A 72 -5.61 38.72 -2.48
CA GLY A 72 -6.93 38.58 -3.08
C GLY A 72 -8.00 37.98 -2.15
N SER A 73 -9.25 38.35 -2.40
CA SER A 73 -10.39 38.04 -1.52
C SER A 73 -10.68 36.54 -1.41
N LEU A 74 -10.32 35.75 -2.44
CA LEU A 74 -10.54 34.30 -2.44
C LEU A 74 -9.66 33.60 -1.41
N ALA A 75 -8.36 33.89 -1.38
CA ALA A 75 -7.44 33.26 -0.43
C ALA A 75 -7.83 33.54 1.03
N ARG A 76 -8.24 34.77 1.34
CA ARG A 76 -8.76 35.15 2.67
C ARG A 76 -9.99 34.34 3.06
N ARG A 77 -10.97 34.24 2.16
CA ARG A 77 -12.19 33.47 2.43
C ARG A 77 -11.88 31.97 2.63
N ILE A 78 -10.88 31.44 1.92
CA ILE A 78 -10.42 30.05 2.07
C ILE A 78 -9.82 29.80 3.46
N VAL A 79 -9.02 30.72 4.01
CA VAL A 79 -8.45 30.59 5.37
C VAL A 79 -9.54 30.40 6.43
N HIS A 80 -10.70 31.04 6.26
CA HIS A 80 -11.83 30.95 7.19
C HIS A 80 -12.84 29.85 6.83
N SER A 81 -12.58 29.05 5.79
CA SER A 81 -13.43 27.93 5.41
C SER A 81 -13.28 26.73 6.36
N THR A 82 -14.16 25.74 6.22
CA THR A 82 -14.08 24.47 6.96
C THR A 82 -13.14 23.46 6.29
N THR A 83 -12.67 23.73 5.07
CA THR A 83 -11.78 22.85 4.32
C THR A 83 -10.34 22.98 4.85
N PRO A 84 -9.57 21.90 4.93
CA PRO A 84 -8.15 21.96 5.27
C PRO A 84 -7.35 22.94 4.40
N VAL A 85 -6.40 23.66 5.00
CA VAL A 85 -5.58 24.68 4.32
C VAL A 85 -4.09 24.49 4.62
N ILE A 86 -3.28 24.47 3.56
CA ILE A 86 -1.83 24.50 3.62
C ILE A 86 -1.35 25.84 3.08
N GLY A 87 -0.61 26.62 3.86
CA GLY A 87 -0.03 27.88 3.44
C GLY A 87 1.46 27.76 3.12
N ILE A 88 1.88 28.21 1.93
CA ILE A 88 3.29 28.22 1.51
C ILE A 88 3.77 29.67 1.37
N CYS A 89 4.85 30.03 2.06
CA CYS A 89 5.44 31.38 2.06
C CYS A 89 4.39 32.47 2.37
N LEU A 90 3.88 33.19 1.36
CA LEU A 90 2.79 34.15 1.54
C LEU A 90 1.53 33.51 2.11
N GLY A 91 1.21 32.27 1.74
CA GLY A 91 0.09 31.52 2.34
C GLY A 91 0.29 31.24 3.83
N HIS A 92 1.53 30.97 4.27
CA HIS A 92 1.87 30.83 5.70
C HIS A 92 1.69 32.17 6.44
N GLN A 93 2.15 33.26 5.84
CA GLN A 93 2.00 34.61 6.38
C GLN A 93 0.52 35.03 6.45
N LEU A 94 -0.27 34.69 5.43
CA LEU A 94 -1.71 34.97 5.40
C LEU A 94 -2.44 34.23 6.51
N LEU A 95 -2.18 32.93 6.68
CA LEU A 95 -2.73 32.15 7.80
C LEU A 95 -2.38 32.83 9.12
N ALA A 96 -1.12 33.19 9.33
CA ALA A 96 -0.71 33.83 10.58
C ALA A 96 -1.40 35.19 10.81
N TYR A 97 -1.44 36.03 9.78
CA TYR A 97 -2.03 37.36 9.81
C TYR A 97 -3.53 37.34 10.12
N GLU A 98 -4.29 36.45 9.48
CA GLU A 98 -5.75 36.34 9.67
C GLU A 98 -6.14 35.86 11.08
N TYR A 99 -5.21 35.21 11.81
CA TYR A 99 -5.40 34.85 13.22
C TYR A 99 -4.77 35.84 14.22
N GLY A 100 -4.19 36.93 13.74
CA GLY A 100 -3.70 38.03 14.57
C GLY A 100 -2.24 37.95 14.97
N ALA A 101 -1.42 37.13 14.29
CA ALA A 101 0.03 37.23 14.41
C ALA A 101 0.57 38.49 13.71
N THR A 102 1.74 38.96 14.13
CA THR A 102 2.44 40.06 13.47
C THR A 102 3.16 39.54 12.23
N VAL A 103 3.00 40.23 11.10
CA VAL A 103 3.82 40.02 9.90
C VAL A 103 4.57 41.33 9.62
N ALA A 104 5.90 41.27 9.65
CA ALA A 104 6.75 42.46 9.57
C ALA A 104 8.04 42.16 8.78
N PRO A 105 8.77 43.19 8.32
CA PRO A 105 10.08 42.98 7.69
C PRO A 105 10.99 42.07 8.52
N ALA A 106 11.52 41.04 7.87
CA ALA A 106 12.43 40.09 8.48
C ALA A 106 13.71 40.80 8.93
N LYS A 107 14.30 40.34 10.04
CA LYS A 107 15.61 40.86 10.48
C LYS A 107 16.71 40.55 9.46
N ASN A 108 16.61 39.36 8.85
CA ASN A 108 17.52 38.86 7.83
C ASN A 108 16.72 38.39 6.59
N PRO A 109 16.31 39.31 5.69
CA PRO A 109 15.64 38.94 4.45
C PRO A 109 16.48 37.94 3.64
N SER A 110 15.83 36.90 3.10
CA SER A 110 16.51 35.81 2.41
C SER A 110 15.89 35.55 1.04
N HIS A 111 16.70 35.60 -0.02
CA HIS A 111 16.27 35.42 -1.40
C HIS A 111 17.23 34.48 -2.12
N GLY A 112 16.81 33.24 -2.36
CA GLY A 112 17.64 32.24 -3.01
C GLY A 112 18.75 31.69 -2.11
N LEU A 113 18.56 31.78 -0.78
CA LEU A 113 19.49 31.27 0.22
C LEU A 113 18.94 30.00 0.86
N VAL A 114 19.82 29.02 1.01
CA VAL A 114 19.55 27.81 1.80
C VAL A 114 19.81 28.12 3.26
N SER A 115 18.87 27.75 4.12
CA SER A 115 19.01 27.83 5.58
C SER A 115 18.72 26.48 6.22
N THR A 116 19.26 26.28 7.42
CA THR A 116 18.93 25.12 8.24
C THR A 116 17.73 25.42 9.15
N VAL A 117 16.82 24.47 9.25
CA VAL A 117 15.58 24.57 10.03
C VAL A 117 15.45 23.40 10.98
N SER A 118 15.37 23.69 12.28
CA SER A 118 15.07 22.70 13.31
C SER A 118 13.55 22.60 13.50
N HIS A 119 13.03 21.40 13.73
CA HIS A 119 11.58 21.15 13.87
C HIS A 119 11.28 20.03 14.89
N CYS A 120 10.01 19.85 15.22
CA CYS A 120 9.57 18.93 16.28
C CYS A 120 9.72 17.42 15.99
N GLN A 121 10.12 17.03 14.76
CA GLN A 121 10.14 15.64 14.26
C GLN A 121 8.81 14.86 14.39
N GLU A 122 7.72 15.55 14.71
CA GLU A 122 6.36 15.04 14.85
C GLU A 122 5.43 15.72 13.83
N ASP A 123 4.14 15.35 13.81
CA ASP A 123 3.13 15.94 12.92
C ASP A 123 3.58 15.85 11.44
N VAL A 124 3.38 16.91 10.65
CA VAL A 124 3.82 17.01 9.25
C VAL A 124 5.33 16.84 9.03
N PHE A 125 6.14 16.88 10.09
CA PHE A 125 7.59 16.64 10.04
C PHE A 125 8.00 15.22 10.42
N SER A 126 7.06 14.31 10.65
CA SER A 126 7.37 12.90 10.87
C SER A 126 8.20 12.32 9.73
N ALA A 127 9.29 11.63 10.09
CA ALA A 127 10.29 11.07 9.16
C ALA A 127 10.98 12.07 8.23
N VAL A 128 10.95 13.36 8.56
CA VAL A 128 11.75 14.41 7.90
C VAL A 128 13.06 14.61 8.69
N PRO A 129 14.24 14.67 8.04
CA PRO A 129 15.50 14.92 8.73
C PRO A 129 15.51 16.27 9.46
N SER A 130 16.05 16.30 10.68
CA SER A 130 16.24 17.53 11.45
C SER A 130 17.72 17.68 11.86
N PRO A 131 18.38 18.83 11.57
CA PRO A 131 17.86 19.98 10.86
C PRO A 131 17.58 19.69 9.37
N LEU A 132 16.58 20.39 8.81
CA LEU A 132 16.18 20.33 7.41
C LEU A 132 16.81 21.51 6.64
N GLU A 133 17.39 21.25 5.47
CA GLU A 133 17.78 22.30 4.53
C GLU A 133 16.57 22.78 3.71
N VAL A 134 16.35 24.10 3.71
CA VAL A 134 15.24 24.73 3.00
C VAL A 134 15.68 25.97 2.22
N MET A 135 15.03 26.20 1.09
CA MET A 135 15.19 27.42 0.30
C MET A 135 14.24 28.54 0.75
N ARG A 136 14.79 29.72 1.03
CA ARG A 136 14.03 30.91 1.45
C ARG A 136 13.96 31.96 0.35
N TYR A 137 12.76 32.52 0.16
CA TYR A 137 12.48 33.67 -0.72
C TYR A 137 11.55 34.69 -0.06
N HIS A 138 11.81 35.06 1.19
CA HIS A 138 10.93 35.95 1.94
C HIS A 138 11.67 37.14 2.57
N SER A 139 10.99 38.30 2.53
CA SER A 139 11.44 39.54 3.19
C SER A 139 10.66 39.85 4.47
N LEU A 140 9.67 39.03 4.80
CA LEU A 140 8.79 39.21 5.96
C LEU A 140 8.92 37.99 6.87
N ASP A 141 8.85 38.22 8.17
CA ASP A 141 8.78 37.19 9.21
C ASP A 141 7.43 37.25 9.92
N VAL A 142 6.98 36.09 10.38
CA VAL A 142 5.83 35.95 11.27
C VAL A 142 6.32 35.91 12.72
N THR A 143 5.84 36.84 13.55
CA THR A 143 6.15 36.94 14.98
C THR A 143 4.88 37.07 15.81
N ASP A 144 5.03 37.12 17.14
CA ASP A 144 3.93 37.35 18.10
C ASP A 144 2.75 36.40 17.90
N LEU A 145 3.05 35.10 17.81
CA LEU A 145 2.05 34.08 17.54
C LEU A 145 0.96 34.07 18.64
N PRO A 146 -0.33 34.19 18.28
CA PRO A 146 -1.42 33.98 19.21
C PRO A 146 -1.46 32.52 19.66
N SER A 147 -2.07 32.25 20.81
CA SER A 147 -2.13 30.89 21.39
C SER A 147 -2.79 29.82 20.51
N CYS A 148 -3.57 30.23 19.50
CA CYS A 148 -4.17 29.31 18.52
C CYS A 148 -3.18 28.85 17.44
N LEU A 149 -2.01 29.50 17.30
CA LEU A 149 -0.97 29.13 16.33
C LEU A 149 0.23 28.56 17.06
N LEU A 150 0.52 27.30 16.78
CA LEU A 150 1.61 26.55 17.39
C LEU A 150 2.79 26.51 16.43
N PRO A 151 3.98 27.01 16.79
CA PRO A 151 5.17 26.89 15.96
C PRO A 151 5.60 25.42 15.88
N LEU A 152 6.04 25.00 14.70
CA LEU A 152 6.51 23.64 14.42
C LEU A 152 7.99 23.59 14.01
N ALA A 153 8.51 24.69 13.48
CA ALA A 153 9.89 24.76 13.00
C ALA A 153 10.49 26.16 13.11
N THR A 154 11.80 26.25 13.31
CA THR A 154 12.54 27.51 13.49
C THR A 154 13.86 27.44 12.73
N ALA A 155 14.22 28.52 12.03
CA ALA A 155 15.51 28.67 11.35
C ALA A 155 16.65 29.01 12.33
N GLU A 156 17.89 28.85 11.88
CA GLU A 156 19.11 29.21 12.63
C GLU A 156 19.17 30.68 13.09
N ASP A 157 18.48 31.59 12.41
CA ASP A 157 18.37 33.01 12.77
C ASP A 157 17.21 33.32 13.74
N GLY A 158 16.49 32.28 14.17
CA GLY A 158 15.35 32.37 15.08
C GLY A 158 14.01 32.66 14.40
N SER A 159 13.97 32.80 13.07
CA SER A 159 12.71 33.05 12.36
C SER A 159 11.79 31.83 12.40
N ASN A 160 10.48 32.07 12.56
CA ASN A 160 9.46 31.02 12.53
C ASN A 160 9.32 30.48 11.10
N MET A 161 9.51 29.17 10.92
CA MET A 161 9.55 28.54 9.60
C MET A 161 8.37 27.62 9.32
N ALA A 162 7.64 27.20 10.36
CA ALA A 162 6.42 26.43 10.19
C ALA A 162 5.50 26.60 11.39
N LEU A 163 4.19 26.55 11.16
CA LEU A 163 3.17 26.61 12.19
C LEU A 163 1.98 25.72 11.86
N ARG A 164 1.17 25.41 12.88
CA ARG A 164 -0.17 24.84 12.70
C ARG A 164 -1.19 25.56 13.56
N HIS A 165 -2.44 25.53 13.13
CA HIS A 165 -3.55 25.93 14.00
C HIS A 165 -3.80 24.82 15.05
N ALA A 166 -4.12 25.21 16.28
CA ALA A 166 -4.27 24.29 17.40
C ALA A 166 -5.45 23.31 17.22
N THR A 167 -6.54 23.77 16.60
CA THR A 167 -7.82 23.03 16.48
C THR A 167 -8.36 22.91 15.06
N LYS A 168 -7.75 23.55 14.07
CA LYS A 168 -8.20 23.53 12.68
C LYS A 168 -7.16 22.77 11.85
N PRO A 169 -7.55 22.07 10.78
CA PRO A 169 -6.64 21.37 9.89
C PRO A 169 -5.90 22.37 8.99
N GLN A 170 -5.06 23.21 9.60
CA GLN A 170 -4.35 24.27 8.92
C GLN A 170 -2.88 24.27 9.32
N TRP A 171 -2.01 24.23 8.31
CA TRP A 171 -0.56 24.23 8.47
C TRP A 171 0.05 25.27 7.54
N GLY A 172 1.15 25.89 7.94
CA GLY A 172 1.87 26.81 7.08
C GLY A 172 3.38 26.60 7.17
N VAL A 173 4.08 26.70 6.05
CA VAL A 173 5.55 26.74 5.99
C VAL A 173 6.03 28.03 5.31
N GLN A 174 7.01 28.71 5.90
CA GLN A 174 7.49 30.02 5.43
C GLN A 174 8.45 29.89 4.23
N PHE A 175 9.09 28.74 4.07
CA PHE A 175 10.02 28.42 2.99
C PHE A 175 9.30 27.75 1.81
N HIS A 176 10.04 27.50 0.73
CA HIS A 176 9.51 26.94 -0.52
C HIS A 176 9.84 25.44 -0.65
N PRO A 177 8.92 24.52 -0.28
CA PRO A 177 9.15 23.08 -0.45
C PRO A 177 9.21 22.64 -1.92
N GLU A 178 8.66 23.42 -2.84
CA GLU A 178 8.73 23.16 -4.28
C GLU A 178 10.08 23.55 -4.90
N SER A 179 10.91 24.32 -4.19
CA SER A 179 12.18 24.79 -4.71
C SER A 179 13.22 23.67 -4.78
N ILE A 180 14.07 23.72 -5.80
CA ILE A 180 15.21 22.81 -5.96
C ILE A 180 16.20 22.87 -4.77
N GLY A 181 16.23 23.99 -4.05
CA GLY A 181 17.05 24.15 -2.85
C GLY A 181 16.44 23.55 -1.58
N THR A 182 15.32 22.84 -1.67
CA THR A 182 14.68 22.13 -0.56
C THR A 182 14.59 20.63 -0.89
N PRO A 183 15.66 19.84 -0.67
CA PRO A 183 15.73 18.44 -1.14
C PRO A 183 14.59 17.54 -0.65
N ASN A 184 14.12 17.73 0.59
CA ASN A 184 13.02 16.96 1.18
C ASN A 184 11.64 17.63 1.01
N GLY A 185 11.52 18.63 0.14
CA GLY A 185 10.30 19.43 0.03
C GLY A 185 9.09 18.64 -0.49
N VAL A 186 9.28 17.70 -1.42
CA VAL A 186 8.20 16.79 -1.88
C VAL A 186 7.74 15.84 -0.77
N LEU A 187 8.66 15.35 0.07
CA LEU A 187 8.33 14.55 1.24
C LEU A 187 7.50 15.35 2.25
N LEU A 188 7.89 16.61 2.51
CA LEU A 188 7.13 17.48 3.39
C LEU A 188 5.73 17.82 2.83
N LEU A 189 5.63 18.12 1.54
CA LEU A 189 4.34 18.33 0.87
C LEU A 189 3.45 17.10 0.95
N ARG A 190 4.03 15.89 0.81
CA ARG A 190 3.30 14.65 1.01
C ARG A 190 2.73 14.59 2.42
N ASN A 191 3.54 14.81 3.45
CA ASN A 191 3.07 14.79 4.83
C ASN A 191 1.96 15.83 5.06
N LEU A 192 2.15 17.08 4.63
CA LEU A 192 1.14 18.14 4.71
C LEU A 192 -0.19 17.72 4.08
N LEU A 193 -0.16 17.18 2.85
CA LEU A 193 -1.35 16.75 2.13
C LEU A 193 -2.01 15.54 2.81
N LEU A 194 -1.26 14.52 3.22
CA LEU A 194 -1.84 13.34 3.87
C LEU A 194 -2.44 13.66 5.24
N HIS A 195 -1.84 14.59 6.00
CA HIS A 195 -2.43 15.12 7.24
C HIS A 195 -3.74 15.86 6.97
N ALA A 196 -3.77 16.74 5.96
CA ALA A 196 -4.98 17.46 5.57
C ALA A 196 -6.12 16.54 5.11
N LEU A 197 -5.81 15.41 4.46
CA LEU A 197 -6.81 14.47 3.94
C LEU A 197 -7.43 13.53 4.99
N GLU A 198 -6.88 13.50 6.21
CA GLU A 198 -7.35 12.65 7.32
C GLU A 198 -7.62 11.20 6.91
N LEU A 199 -6.63 10.51 6.33
CA LEU A 199 -6.80 9.17 5.72
C LEU A 199 -7.41 8.11 6.66
N ARG A 200 -7.29 8.27 7.98
CA ARG A 200 -7.95 7.40 8.96
C ARG A 200 -9.48 7.42 8.84
N SER A 201 -10.06 8.55 8.42
CA SER A 201 -11.50 8.66 8.14
C SER A 201 -11.91 7.88 6.89
N TRP A 202 -11.00 7.70 5.92
CA TRP A 202 -11.28 6.95 4.70
C TRP A 202 -11.45 5.46 4.97
N ALA A 203 -10.74 4.92 5.98
CA ALA A 203 -10.88 3.54 6.41
C ALA A 203 -12.27 3.21 7.01
N LYS A 204 -13.09 4.22 7.30
CA LYS A 204 -14.47 4.06 7.75
C LYS A 204 -15.48 3.97 6.59
N GLN A 205 -15.02 4.16 5.35
CA GLN A 205 -15.87 4.03 4.18
C GLN A 205 -16.20 2.54 3.91
N PRO A 206 -17.34 2.24 3.26
CA PRO A 206 -17.71 0.87 2.91
C PRO A 206 -16.67 0.16 2.04
N TYR A 207 -15.96 0.93 1.22
CA TYR A 207 -14.84 0.45 0.41
C TYR A 207 -13.59 1.24 0.73
N PHE A 208 -12.53 0.54 1.13
CA PHE A 208 -11.24 1.14 1.42
C PHE A 208 -10.12 0.20 1.01
N ALA A 209 -9.03 0.77 0.51
CA ALA A 209 -7.80 0.04 0.26
C ALA A 209 -6.58 0.84 0.70
N TRP A 210 -5.62 0.14 1.31
CA TRP A 210 -4.25 0.62 1.51
C TRP A 210 -3.31 -0.48 1.03
N LEU A 211 -2.65 -0.26 -0.11
CA LEU A 211 -1.74 -1.21 -0.74
C LEU A 211 -0.32 -0.63 -0.73
N GLU A 212 0.64 -1.36 -0.17
CA GLU A 212 2.07 -1.05 -0.18
C GLU A 212 2.81 -2.12 -0.96
N PHE A 213 2.86 -1.95 -2.28
CA PHE A 213 3.38 -2.94 -3.21
C PHE A 213 4.67 -2.42 -3.85
N GLU A 214 5.75 -3.16 -3.70
CA GLU A 214 7.04 -2.90 -4.36
C GLU A 214 7.57 -1.48 -4.14
N GLY A 215 7.44 -0.97 -2.91
CA GLY A 215 7.89 0.36 -2.55
C GLY A 215 7.01 1.49 -3.06
N ASN A 216 5.77 1.22 -3.48
CA ASN A 216 4.76 2.23 -3.79
C ASN A 216 3.56 2.07 -2.86
N THR A 217 2.98 3.18 -2.43
CA THR A 217 1.78 3.21 -1.59
C THR A 217 0.60 3.73 -2.40
N THR A 218 -0.51 3.02 -2.34
CA THR A 218 -1.82 3.45 -2.85
C THR A 218 -2.82 3.40 -1.72
N ILE A 219 -3.50 4.53 -1.44
CA ILE A 219 -4.58 4.60 -0.46
C ILE A 219 -5.82 5.13 -1.17
N ALA A 220 -6.93 4.43 -1.05
CA ALA A 220 -8.13 4.72 -1.80
C ALA A 220 -9.40 4.39 -1.03
N CYS A 221 -10.49 5.11 -1.30
CA CYS A 221 -11.80 4.83 -0.73
C CYS A 221 -12.94 5.12 -1.71
N ALA A 222 -14.09 4.53 -1.42
CA ALA A 222 -15.34 4.84 -2.10
C ALA A 222 -16.55 4.59 -1.20
N SER A 223 -17.59 5.41 -1.38
CA SER A 223 -18.88 5.21 -0.75
C SER A 223 -19.70 4.07 -1.40
N GLY A 224 -19.35 3.66 -2.62
CA GLY A 224 -20.03 2.62 -3.38
C GLY A 224 -19.17 2.06 -4.52
N ILE A 225 -19.80 1.23 -5.38
CA ILE A 225 -19.15 0.77 -6.61
C ILE A 225 -19.15 1.93 -7.62
N GLY A 226 -18.01 2.63 -7.69
CA GLY A 226 -17.82 3.79 -8.55
C GLY A 226 -17.67 3.46 -10.04
N VAL A 227 -17.39 4.50 -10.82
CA VAL A 227 -17.06 4.46 -12.26
C VAL A 227 -15.67 5.08 -12.44
N GLY A 228 -14.82 4.49 -13.27
CA GLY A 228 -13.41 4.87 -13.41
C GLY A 228 -12.55 3.74 -13.97
N ASP A 229 -11.31 4.07 -14.31
CA ASP A 229 -10.39 3.15 -14.99
C ASP A 229 -9.52 2.35 -14.02
N THR A 230 -9.45 2.79 -12.76
CA THR A 230 -8.76 2.06 -11.69
C THR A 230 -9.71 1.08 -11.03
N LEU A 231 -9.32 -0.19 -10.95
CA LEU A 231 -10.02 -1.24 -10.20
C LEU A 231 -9.10 -1.74 -9.09
N ILE A 232 -9.58 -1.73 -7.85
CA ILE A 232 -8.92 -2.36 -6.70
C ILE A 232 -9.81 -3.50 -6.22
N GLY A 233 -9.24 -4.68 -5.97
CA GLY A 233 -10.04 -5.82 -5.57
C GLY A 233 -9.24 -7.06 -5.23
N ALA A 234 -9.98 -8.13 -4.98
CA ALA A 234 -9.45 -9.45 -4.69
C ALA A 234 -10.33 -10.55 -5.27
N CYS A 235 -9.76 -11.73 -5.46
CA CYS A 235 -10.47 -12.96 -5.79
C CYS A 235 -10.11 -14.09 -4.81
N THR A 236 -11.04 -15.01 -4.61
CA THR A 236 -10.81 -16.24 -3.84
C THR A 236 -10.05 -17.28 -4.66
N TYR A 237 -9.49 -18.29 -4.00
CA TYR A 237 -8.87 -19.46 -4.64
C TYR A 237 -9.85 -20.21 -5.56
N GLU A 238 -11.13 -20.29 -5.20
CA GLU A 238 -12.17 -20.94 -5.99
C GLU A 238 -12.75 -20.06 -7.10
N ALA A 239 -12.21 -18.85 -7.33
CA ALA A 239 -12.77 -17.90 -8.29
C ALA A 239 -12.95 -18.48 -9.69
N THR A 240 -12.15 -19.47 -10.09
CA THR A 240 -12.21 -20.16 -11.39
C THR A 240 -13.13 -21.40 -11.40
N GLY A 241 -13.95 -21.59 -10.36
CA GLY A 241 -14.82 -22.76 -10.23
C GLY A 241 -14.06 -24.05 -9.95
N GLY A 242 -12.85 -23.93 -9.38
CA GLY A 242 -11.99 -25.08 -9.11
C GLY A 242 -11.28 -25.65 -10.35
N LYS A 243 -11.17 -24.86 -11.42
CA LYS A 243 -10.48 -25.21 -12.67
C LYS A 243 -9.27 -24.31 -12.91
N ASP A 244 -8.18 -24.87 -13.41
CA ASP A 244 -7.02 -24.12 -13.87
C ASP A 244 -7.39 -23.24 -15.08
N ALA A 245 -7.11 -21.93 -15.01
CA ALA A 245 -7.55 -20.93 -15.99
C ALA A 245 -9.06 -20.91 -16.26
N GLY A 246 -9.88 -21.33 -15.28
CA GLY A 246 -11.33 -21.39 -15.41
C GLY A 246 -12.01 -20.02 -15.54
N ALA A 247 -13.31 -20.06 -15.83
CA ALA A 247 -14.12 -18.85 -15.87
C ALA A 247 -14.35 -18.31 -14.46
N TRP A 248 -14.37 -16.98 -14.34
CA TRP A 248 -14.58 -16.31 -13.06
C TRP A 248 -16.03 -16.32 -12.61
N HIS A 249 -16.24 -16.66 -11.34
CA HIS A 249 -17.53 -16.58 -10.66
C HIS A 249 -17.65 -15.25 -9.90
N LYS A 250 -18.72 -14.50 -10.17
CA LYS A 250 -18.90 -13.15 -9.62
C LYS A 250 -18.91 -13.13 -8.08
N ASP A 251 -19.51 -14.13 -7.45
CA ASP A 251 -19.64 -14.22 -5.99
C ASP A 251 -18.31 -14.60 -5.30
N GLN A 252 -17.24 -14.79 -6.07
CA GLN A 252 -15.91 -15.18 -5.61
C GLN A 252 -14.88 -14.06 -5.81
N ILE A 253 -15.33 -12.86 -6.16
CA ILE A 253 -14.51 -11.69 -6.46
C ILE A 253 -15.15 -10.47 -5.79
N VAL A 254 -14.33 -9.61 -5.21
CA VAL A 254 -14.75 -8.31 -4.69
C VAL A 254 -13.86 -7.22 -5.29
N GLY A 255 -14.40 -6.02 -5.42
CA GLY A 255 -13.61 -4.89 -5.86
C GLY A 255 -14.44 -3.64 -6.03
N PHE A 256 -13.75 -2.51 -6.08
CA PHE A 256 -14.36 -1.20 -6.24
C PHE A 256 -13.50 -0.31 -7.13
N ARG A 257 -14.14 0.72 -7.66
CA ARG A 257 -13.48 1.81 -8.37
C ARG A 257 -13.41 2.99 -7.42
N PRO A 258 -12.23 3.52 -7.11
CA PRO A 258 -12.08 4.52 -6.07
C PRO A 258 -12.73 5.85 -6.45
N GLU A 259 -13.38 6.49 -5.48
CA GLU A 259 -13.83 7.89 -5.59
C GLU A 259 -12.69 8.83 -5.25
N LYS A 260 -11.93 8.51 -4.21
CA LYS A 260 -10.70 9.22 -3.83
C LYS A 260 -9.55 8.24 -3.78
N MET A 261 -8.40 8.68 -4.28
CA MET A 261 -7.18 7.87 -4.32
C MET A 261 -5.97 8.79 -4.25
N VAL A 262 -4.96 8.37 -3.49
CA VAL A 262 -3.61 8.91 -3.51
C VAL A 262 -2.64 7.78 -3.82
N GLN A 263 -1.57 8.10 -4.56
CA GLN A 263 -0.55 7.15 -4.95
C GLN A 263 0.82 7.82 -4.98
N PHE A 264 1.81 7.23 -4.32
CA PHE A 264 3.15 7.81 -4.22
C PHE A 264 4.23 6.74 -4.01
N SER A 265 5.47 7.12 -4.30
CA SER A 265 6.65 6.28 -4.04
C SER A 265 7.04 6.30 -2.56
N GLY A 266 7.52 5.16 -2.07
CA GLY A 266 7.84 4.88 -0.69
C GLY A 266 6.65 4.32 0.09
N THR A 267 6.95 3.81 1.29
CA THR A 267 5.97 3.44 2.30
C THR A 267 5.82 4.56 3.32
N LEU A 268 4.66 4.62 4.00
CA LEU A 268 4.54 5.50 5.14
C LEU A 268 5.42 5.00 6.29
N PRO A 269 5.90 5.88 7.19
CA PRO A 269 6.64 5.47 8.37
C PRO A 269 5.90 4.40 9.18
N GLU A 270 6.61 3.74 10.09
CA GLU A 270 5.96 2.84 11.03
C GLU A 270 4.98 3.65 11.89
N ILE A 271 3.69 3.39 11.69
CA ILE A 271 2.62 4.00 12.46
C ILE A 271 2.20 2.93 13.47
N PRO A 272 2.39 3.14 14.78
CA PRO A 272 2.07 2.13 15.77
C PRO A 272 0.56 1.88 15.75
N GLY A 273 0.17 0.64 15.43
CA GLY A 273 -1.22 0.21 15.52
C GLY A 273 -1.57 -0.25 16.94
N LYS A 274 -2.86 -0.13 17.30
CA LYS A 274 -3.39 -0.54 18.61
C LYS A 274 -3.62 -2.05 18.69
N ALA A 275 -3.24 -2.64 19.82
CA ALA A 275 -3.54 -4.04 20.10
C ALA A 275 -5.06 -4.26 20.15
N THR A 276 -5.48 -5.43 19.68
CA THR A 276 -6.88 -5.82 19.55
C THR A 276 -7.17 -6.98 20.49
N SER A 277 -8.19 -6.83 21.33
CA SER A 277 -8.63 -7.91 22.23
C SER A 277 -9.18 -9.09 21.44
N HIS A 278 -8.82 -10.30 21.86
CA HIS A 278 -9.19 -11.50 21.12
C HIS A 278 -9.38 -12.71 22.04
N GLY A 279 -10.21 -13.64 21.57
CA GLY A 279 -10.41 -14.94 22.19
C GLY A 279 -9.25 -15.89 21.97
N LYS A 280 -9.44 -17.16 22.34
CA LYS A 280 -8.43 -18.20 22.13
C LYS A 280 -8.32 -18.56 20.63
N VAL A 281 -7.10 -18.49 20.09
CA VAL A 281 -6.79 -18.98 18.75
C VAL A 281 -7.01 -20.49 18.67
N ARG A 282 -7.77 -20.94 17.67
CA ARG A 282 -8.06 -22.35 17.39
C ARG A 282 -7.48 -22.74 16.05
N ILE A 283 -6.58 -23.72 16.05
CA ILE A 283 -6.01 -24.30 14.82
C ILE A 283 -6.87 -25.50 14.43
N ARG A 284 -7.27 -25.55 13.16
CA ARG A 284 -8.20 -26.57 12.65
C ARG A 284 -7.68 -27.99 12.77
N HIS A 285 -6.41 -28.21 12.40
CA HIS A 285 -5.77 -29.52 12.47
C HIS A 285 -4.78 -29.58 13.63
N SER A 286 -4.93 -30.61 14.47
CA SER A 286 -3.88 -31.01 15.41
C SER A 286 -2.65 -31.50 14.67
N ARG A 287 -1.50 -31.58 15.36
CA ARG A 287 -0.25 -32.11 14.79
C ARG A 287 -0.45 -33.50 14.19
N GLU A 288 -1.15 -34.40 14.89
CA GLU A 288 -1.40 -35.77 14.44
C GLU A 288 -2.27 -35.82 13.16
N GLN A 289 -3.32 -35.02 13.11
CA GLN A 289 -4.17 -34.91 11.92
C GLN A 289 -3.39 -34.35 10.72
N TYR A 290 -2.58 -33.31 10.93
CA TYR A 290 -1.78 -32.72 9.85
C TYR A 290 -0.71 -33.68 9.35
N ARG A 291 0.00 -34.38 10.25
CA ARG A 291 0.94 -35.47 9.90
C ARG A 291 0.28 -36.52 9.02
N SER A 292 -0.95 -36.92 9.36
CA SER A 292 -1.70 -37.88 8.56
C SER A 292 -2.02 -37.34 7.16
N LEU A 293 -2.35 -36.05 7.03
CA LEU A 293 -2.59 -35.42 5.73
C LEU A 293 -1.31 -35.33 4.90
N VAL A 294 -0.16 -34.98 5.49
CA VAL A 294 1.15 -34.98 4.82
C VAL A 294 1.46 -36.36 4.26
N ARG A 295 1.29 -37.43 5.05
CA ARG A 295 1.50 -38.81 4.58
C ARG A 295 0.55 -39.18 3.43
N ARG A 296 -0.70 -38.73 3.46
CA ARG A 296 -1.63 -38.92 2.34
C ARG A 296 -1.16 -38.18 1.08
N CYS A 297 -0.66 -36.95 1.20
CA CYS A 297 -0.04 -36.23 0.08
C CYS A 297 1.14 -37.02 -0.51
N GLN A 298 2.03 -37.55 0.34
CA GLN A 298 3.17 -38.34 -0.09
C GLN A 298 2.76 -39.63 -0.80
N GLU A 299 1.65 -40.26 -0.39
CA GLU A 299 1.13 -41.44 -1.10
C GLU A 299 0.72 -41.10 -2.54
N PHE A 300 -0.03 -40.00 -2.74
CA PHE A 300 -0.37 -39.52 -4.09
C PHE A 300 0.87 -39.17 -4.92
N ILE A 301 1.90 -38.61 -4.28
CA ILE A 301 3.17 -38.29 -4.97
C ILE A 301 3.89 -39.57 -5.38
N ARG A 302 3.96 -40.56 -4.49
CA ARG A 302 4.59 -41.87 -4.72
C ARG A 302 3.90 -42.66 -5.82
N THR A 303 2.57 -42.54 -5.97
CA THR A 303 1.80 -43.18 -7.04
C THR A 303 1.87 -42.40 -8.37
N GLY A 304 2.50 -41.23 -8.39
CA GLY A 304 2.67 -40.41 -9.58
C GLY A 304 1.45 -39.55 -9.93
N ASP A 305 0.51 -39.35 -9.00
CA ASP A 305 -0.65 -38.47 -9.20
C ASP A 305 -0.26 -36.98 -9.16
N SER A 306 0.82 -36.65 -8.46
CA SER A 306 1.37 -35.29 -8.35
C SER A 306 2.87 -35.35 -8.07
N TYR A 307 3.57 -34.26 -8.29
CA TYR A 307 4.98 -34.05 -7.94
C TYR A 307 5.11 -33.28 -6.61
N GLU A 308 4.17 -32.38 -6.33
CA GLU A 308 4.12 -31.52 -5.14
C GLU A 308 2.65 -31.14 -4.86
N LEU A 309 2.27 -31.11 -3.58
CA LEU A 309 0.95 -30.69 -3.13
C LEU A 309 1.09 -29.60 -2.06
N CYS A 310 0.64 -28.38 -2.32
CA CYS A 310 0.63 -27.31 -1.33
C CYS A 310 -0.51 -27.52 -0.33
N LEU A 311 -0.27 -28.31 0.72
CA LEU A 311 -1.27 -28.64 1.74
C LEU A 311 -1.44 -27.47 2.72
N THR A 312 -2.69 -27.15 3.07
CA THR A 312 -3.00 -26.02 3.95
C THR A 312 -3.91 -26.38 5.13
N THR A 313 -3.89 -25.52 6.15
CA THR A 313 -4.79 -25.50 7.29
C THR A 313 -5.14 -24.04 7.64
N GLU A 314 -5.89 -23.84 8.72
CA GLU A 314 -6.35 -22.53 9.15
C GLU A 314 -6.34 -22.42 10.67
N ALA A 315 -6.02 -21.21 11.16
CA ALA A 315 -6.35 -20.75 12.49
C ALA A 315 -7.57 -19.81 12.44
N SER A 316 -8.41 -19.87 13.48
CA SER A 316 -9.56 -18.98 13.68
C SER A 316 -9.55 -18.37 15.06
N VAL A 317 -10.00 -17.13 15.17
CA VAL A 317 -10.10 -16.41 16.44
C VAL A 317 -11.26 -15.42 16.38
N GLU A 318 -11.97 -15.27 17.50
CA GLU A 318 -12.95 -14.20 17.66
C GLU A 318 -12.24 -12.95 18.18
N VAL A 319 -12.51 -11.82 17.53
CA VAL A 319 -11.90 -10.52 17.81
C VAL A 319 -12.98 -9.61 18.39
N GLU A 320 -12.70 -8.98 19.52
CA GLU A 320 -13.60 -8.01 20.15
C GLU A 320 -13.42 -6.65 19.49
N ASP A 321 -14.51 -6.04 19.03
CA ASP A 321 -14.55 -4.71 18.39
C ASP A 321 -13.41 -4.47 17.38
N PRO A 322 -13.31 -5.29 16.31
CA PRO A 322 -12.18 -5.23 15.40
C PRO A 322 -12.06 -3.86 14.71
N ASP A 323 -10.85 -3.30 14.73
CA ASP A 323 -10.46 -2.14 13.92
C ASP A 323 -9.48 -2.59 12.82
N PRO A 324 -9.97 -2.81 11.58
CA PRO A 324 -9.15 -3.29 10.47
C PRO A 324 -7.90 -2.44 10.19
N LEU A 325 -8.00 -1.11 10.39
CA LEU A 325 -6.89 -0.22 10.12
C LEU A 325 -5.79 -0.42 11.15
N GLU A 326 -6.14 -0.48 12.43
CA GLU A 326 -5.16 -0.70 13.52
C GLU A 326 -4.49 -2.07 13.39
N MET A 327 -5.26 -3.11 13.07
CA MET A 327 -4.75 -4.46 12.82
C MET A 327 -3.79 -4.49 11.61
N TYR A 328 -4.14 -3.79 10.52
CA TYR A 328 -3.25 -3.64 9.36
C TYR A 328 -1.95 -2.93 9.72
N LEU A 329 -2.01 -1.82 10.47
CA LEU A 329 -0.83 -1.06 10.86
C LEU A 329 0.16 -1.92 11.66
N ARG A 330 -0.32 -2.84 12.51
CA ARG A 330 0.52 -3.81 13.24
C ARG A 330 1.03 -4.96 12.36
N ALA A 331 0.26 -5.34 11.35
CA ALA A 331 0.58 -6.43 10.43
C ALA A 331 1.72 -6.08 9.46
N ARG A 332 1.92 -4.79 9.17
CA ARG A 332 2.88 -4.30 8.18
C ARG A 332 4.29 -4.86 8.45
N GLY A 333 5.00 -5.14 7.36
CA GLY A 333 6.37 -5.68 7.41
C GLY A 333 6.67 -6.72 6.34
N GLY A 334 5.68 -7.12 5.55
CA GLY A 334 5.86 -7.91 4.33
C GLY A 334 6.35 -7.07 3.15
N ALA A 335 6.72 -7.74 2.05
CA ALA A 335 7.11 -7.08 0.81
C ALA A 335 5.92 -6.43 0.08
N MET A 336 4.72 -7.01 0.27
CA MET A 336 3.45 -6.59 -0.32
C MET A 336 2.40 -6.51 0.80
N ASN A 337 2.29 -5.35 1.46
CA ASN A 337 1.28 -5.16 2.50
C ASN A 337 -0.03 -4.66 1.86
N GLY A 338 -1.17 -5.14 2.34
CA GLY A 338 -2.46 -4.68 1.83
C GLY A 338 -3.59 -4.79 2.85
N LEU A 339 -4.38 -3.73 2.97
CA LEU A 339 -5.68 -3.71 3.61
C LEU A 339 -6.73 -3.49 2.51
N LEU A 340 -7.73 -4.37 2.44
CA LEU A 340 -8.91 -4.20 1.60
C LEU A 340 -10.14 -4.38 2.47
N ILE A 341 -10.97 -3.34 2.57
CA ILE A 341 -12.25 -3.36 3.27
C ILE A 341 -13.35 -3.29 2.21
N THR A 342 -14.26 -4.26 2.22
CA THR A 342 -15.50 -4.25 1.45
C THR A 342 -16.67 -4.68 2.35
N PRO A 343 -17.93 -4.46 1.94
CA PRO A 343 -19.08 -4.96 2.70
C PRO A 343 -19.09 -6.48 2.90
N GLU A 344 -18.46 -7.23 2.00
CA GLU A 344 -18.41 -8.70 2.02
C GLU A 344 -17.26 -9.27 2.86
N VAL A 345 -16.12 -8.58 2.88
CA VAL A 345 -14.91 -9.06 3.55
C VAL A 345 -13.92 -7.94 3.85
N THR A 346 -13.18 -8.11 4.94
CA THR A 346 -11.95 -7.37 5.20
C THR A 346 -10.74 -8.29 5.06
N LEU A 347 -9.77 -7.91 4.24
CA LEU A 347 -8.51 -8.62 4.03
C LEU A 347 -7.36 -7.79 4.59
N ILE A 348 -6.54 -8.42 5.44
CA ILE A 348 -5.35 -7.81 6.04
C ILE A 348 -4.16 -8.70 5.69
N SER A 349 -3.34 -8.23 4.76
CA SER A 349 -2.29 -9.02 4.11
C SER A 349 -0.91 -8.43 4.36
N ALA A 350 0.05 -9.29 4.71
CA ALA A 350 1.48 -8.99 4.72
C ALA A 350 2.21 -10.00 3.82
N SER A 351 1.75 -10.09 2.56
CA SER A 351 2.23 -11.12 1.63
C SER A 351 3.70 -10.90 1.26
N PRO A 352 4.52 -11.95 1.23
CA PRO A 352 5.87 -11.87 0.67
C PRO A 352 5.88 -12.01 -0.86
N GLU A 353 4.81 -12.52 -1.47
CA GLU A 353 4.85 -13.01 -2.86
C GLU A 353 4.07 -12.10 -3.82
N LEU A 354 4.79 -11.57 -4.81
CA LEU A 354 4.20 -10.97 -6.00
C LEU A 354 3.64 -12.09 -6.88
N PHE A 355 2.33 -12.12 -7.06
CA PHE A 355 1.71 -13.06 -7.98
C PHE A 355 1.96 -12.63 -9.43
N LEU A 356 1.52 -11.43 -9.79
CA LEU A 356 1.67 -10.91 -11.15
C LEU A 356 1.83 -9.39 -11.11
N ARG A 357 2.73 -8.89 -11.95
CA ARG A 357 2.83 -7.47 -12.30
C ARG A 357 2.77 -7.33 -13.81
N CYS A 358 1.90 -6.47 -14.30
CA CYS A 358 1.85 -6.03 -15.69
C CYS A 358 2.30 -4.56 -15.76
N ARG A 359 3.32 -4.25 -16.55
CA ARG A 359 3.79 -2.88 -16.75
C ARG A 359 4.35 -2.70 -18.15
N ASN A 360 3.90 -1.68 -18.87
CA ASN A 360 4.37 -1.36 -20.23
C ASN A 360 4.34 -2.57 -21.19
N GLY A 361 3.28 -3.38 -21.13
CA GLY A 361 3.13 -4.58 -21.96
C GLY A 361 3.99 -5.79 -21.54
N THR A 362 4.72 -5.73 -20.43
CA THR A 362 5.46 -6.87 -19.86
C THR A 362 4.74 -7.40 -18.62
N ILE A 363 4.56 -8.71 -18.54
CA ILE A 363 4.12 -9.40 -17.32
C ILE A 363 5.31 -10.04 -16.61
N THR A 364 5.34 -9.96 -15.28
CA THR A 364 6.33 -10.59 -14.42
C THR A 364 5.65 -11.31 -13.26
N THR A 365 6.15 -12.50 -12.90
CA THR A 365 5.81 -13.24 -11.68
C THR A 365 7.08 -13.57 -10.90
N LEU A 366 6.97 -13.63 -9.57
CA LEU A 366 8.11 -13.85 -8.68
C LEU A 366 7.82 -14.97 -7.67
N PRO A 367 7.73 -16.25 -8.10
CA PRO A 367 7.54 -17.38 -7.19
C PRO A 367 8.65 -17.45 -6.14
N MET A 368 8.25 -17.81 -4.92
CA MET A 368 9.13 -17.89 -3.76
C MET A 368 9.03 -19.27 -3.12
N LYS A 369 10.17 -19.90 -2.83
CA LYS A 369 10.27 -21.16 -2.04
C LYS A 369 11.51 -21.09 -1.17
N GLY A 370 11.45 -21.69 0.02
CA GLY A 370 12.55 -21.66 0.99
C GLY A 370 12.81 -20.29 1.60
N THR A 371 12.81 -20.23 2.93
CA THR A 371 13.05 -19.00 3.69
C THR A 371 14.02 -19.31 4.82
N ARG A 372 14.94 -18.38 5.12
CA ARG A 372 15.76 -18.41 6.33
C ARG A 372 15.68 -17.07 7.04
N PRO A 373 15.66 -17.01 8.39
CA PRO A 373 15.68 -15.75 9.11
C PRO A 373 17.01 -15.02 8.87
N ARG A 374 17.03 -13.70 9.06
CA ARG A 374 18.30 -12.95 9.17
C ARG A 374 18.94 -13.22 10.53
N ALA A 375 20.25 -13.30 10.56
CA ALA A 375 21.02 -13.33 11.81
C ALA A 375 21.68 -11.97 12.08
N SER A 376 21.86 -11.64 13.36
CA SER A 376 22.58 -10.42 13.78
C SER A 376 24.09 -10.55 13.56
N ASN A 377 24.62 -11.77 13.58
CA ASN A 377 26.01 -12.07 13.27
C ASN A 377 26.19 -12.22 11.76
N ALA A 378 27.14 -11.51 11.16
CA ALA A 378 27.35 -11.50 9.71
C ALA A 378 27.81 -12.85 9.13
N GLU A 379 28.60 -13.63 9.89
CA GLU A 379 29.06 -14.96 9.47
C GLU A 379 27.91 -15.96 9.50
N GLU A 380 27.10 -15.94 10.56
CA GLU A 380 25.89 -16.76 10.68
C GLU A 380 24.86 -16.39 9.61
N ASP A 381 24.67 -15.10 9.34
CA ASP A 381 23.74 -14.61 8.31
C ASP A 381 24.17 -15.06 6.91
N ALA A 382 25.48 -15.03 6.64
CA ALA A 382 26.06 -15.55 5.40
C ALA A 382 25.92 -17.08 5.30
N ALA A 383 26.08 -17.81 6.41
CA ALA A 383 25.88 -19.26 6.46
C ALA A 383 24.43 -19.66 6.17
N LEU A 384 23.45 -18.97 6.76
CA LEU A 384 22.02 -19.19 6.50
C LEU A 384 21.65 -18.90 5.03
N ARG A 385 22.22 -17.83 4.45
CA ARG A 385 22.06 -17.52 3.04
C ARG A 385 22.63 -18.62 2.14
N GLU A 386 23.81 -19.15 2.47
CA GLU A 386 24.48 -20.21 1.72
C GLU A 386 23.77 -21.56 1.86
N GLU A 387 23.26 -21.88 3.06
CA GLU A 387 22.42 -23.05 3.32
C GLU A 387 21.18 -23.02 2.42
N LEU A 388 20.46 -21.90 2.36
CA LEU A 388 19.31 -21.75 1.48
C LEU A 388 19.70 -21.88 0.00
N ARG A 389 20.82 -21.26 -0.41
CA ARG A 389 21.31 -21.32 -1.80
C ARG A 389 21.64 -22.74 -2.27
N THR A 390 22.10 -23.60 -1.36
CA THR A 390 22.55 -24.97 -1.62
C THR A 390 21.52 -26.04 -1.25
N SER A 391 20.40 -25.65 -0.62
CA SER A 391 19.31 -26.56 -0.26
C SER A 391 18.70 -27.25 -1.47
N THR A 392 18.89 -28.56 -1.57
CA THR A 392 18.32 -29.38 -2.64
C THR A 392 16.79 -29.37 -2.62
N LYS A 393 16.17 -29.40 -1.42
CA LYS A 393 14.71 -29.34 -1.25
C LYS A 393 14.15 -28.03 -1.79
N ASP A 394 14.66 -26.90 -1.28
CA ASP A 394 14.14 -25.57 -1.61
C ASP A 394 14.31 -25.26 -3.11
N ARG A 395 15.45 -25.65 -3.71
CA ARG A 395 15.69 -25.51 -5.15
C ARG A 395 14.76 -26.38 -5.99
N ALA A 396 14.49 -27.62 -5.58
CA ALA A 396 13.60 -28.51 -6.31
C ALA A 396 12.16 -27.96 -6.33
N GLU A 397 11.66 -27.52 -5.18
CA GLU A 397 10.35 -26.86 -5.08
C GLU A 397 10.29 -25.59 -5.94
N ASN A 398 11.34 -24.74 -5.88
CA ASN A 398 11.38 -23.50 -6.65
C ASN A 398 11.38 -23.75 -8.16
N MET A 399 12.14 -24.75 -8.62
CA MET A 399 12.22 -25.13 -10.03
C MET A 399 10.88 -25.64 -10.54
N MET A 400 10.19 -26.48 -9.76
CA MET A 400 8.89 -27.02 -10.13
C MET A 400 7.83 -25.91 -10.28
N VAL A 401 7.73 -25.00 -9.31
CA VAL A 401 6.78 -23.87 -9.42
C VAL A 401 7.17 -22.94 -10.57
N THR A 402 8.46 -22.76 -10.83
CA THR A 402 8.94 -21.95 -11.97
C THR A 402 8.41 -22.49 -13.29
N ASP A 403 8.48 -23.81 -13.54
CA ASP A 403 7.96 -24.40 -14.76
C ASP A 403 6.42 -24.33 -14.86
N VAL A 404 5.70 -24.49 -13.74
CA VAL A 404 4.25 -24.28 -13.70
C VAL A 404 3.90 -22.86 -14.15
N LEU A 405 4.57 -21.86 -13.58
CA LEU A 405 4.30 -20.46 -13.89
C LEU A 405 4.77 -20.05 -15.29
N ARG A 406 5.86 -20.63 -15.82
CA ARG A 406 6.24 -20.47 -17.23
C ARG A 406 5.11 -20.93 -18.13
N ASN A 407 4.57 -22.13 -17.89
CA ASN A 407 3.44 -22.65 -18.64
C ASN A 407 2.20 -21.75 -18.50
N ASP A 408 1.90 -21.25 -17.30
CA ASP A 408 0.78 -20.32 -17.09
C ASP A 408 0.90 -19.06 -17.94
N LEU A 409 2.08 -18.42 -17.95
CA LEU A 409 2.30 -17.19 -18.71
C LEU A 409 2.18 -17.39 -20.23
N THR A 410 2.45 -18.59 -20.77
CA THR A 410 2.26 -18.85 -22.21
C THR A 410 0.81 -18.67 -22.67
N ARG A 411 -0.17 -18.69 -21.75
CA ARG A 411 -1.59 -18.50 -22.06
C ARG A 411 -1.94 -17.03 -22.33
N SER A 412 -1.17 -16.10 -21.76
CA SER A 412 -1.41 -14.66 -21.83
C SER A 412 -0.32 -13.89 -22.58
N CYS A 413 0.81 -14.52 -22.89
CA CYS A 413 1.97 -13.91 -23.52
C CYS A 413 2.23 -14.43 -24.94
N ASP A 414 3.12 -13.77 -25.68
CA ASP A 414 3.83 -14.42 -26.78
C ASP A 414 4.64 -15.60 -26.19
N PRO A 415 4.37 -16.87 -26.55
CA PRO A 415 5.06 -18.01 -25.97
C PRO A 415 6.58 -17.96 -26.14
N LEU A 416 7.09 -17.32 -27.20
CA LEU A 416 8.53 -17.18 -27.45
C LEU A 416 9.18 -16.09 -26.61
N SER A 417 8.39 -15.20 -26.00
CA SER A 417 8.88 -14.15 -25.11
C SER A 417 9.01 -14.58 -23.66
N VAL A 418 8.46 -15.75 -23.29
CA VAL A 418 8.45 -16.21 -21.89
C VAL A 418 9.84 -16.72 -21.49
N GLU A 419 10.50 -15.97 -20.61
CA GLU A 419 11.87 -16.25 -20.16
C GLU A 419 11.98 -16.25 -18.63
N VAL A 420 12.96 -17.01 -18.13
CA VAL A 420 13.36 -16.99 -16.71
C VAL A 420 14.56 -16.06 -16.57
N THR A 421 14.33 -14.86 -16.05
CA THR A 421 15.35 -13.82 -15.90
C THR A 421 16.22 -14.04 -14.65
N ARG A 422 15.69 -14.72 -13.63
CA ARG A 422 16.42 -15.17 -12.43
C ARG A 422 15.92 -16.55 -12.03
N LEU A 423 16.83 -17.47 -11.70
CA LEU A 423 16.49 -18.86 -11.35
C LEU A 423 17.11 -19.25 -10.00
N CYS A 424 16.28 -19.60 -9.03
CA CYS A 424 16.68 -20.02 -7.68
C CYS A 424 17.69 -19.07 -7.03
N GLU A 425 17.52 -17.77 -7.22
CA GLU A 425 18.41 -16.75 -6.66
C GLU A 425 17.99 -16.43 -5.22
N VAL A 426 18.97 -16.28 -4.32
CA VAL A 426 18.69 -15.91 -2.93
C VAL A 426 18.75 -14.39 -2.77
N MET A 427 17.62 -13.80 -2.40
CA MET A 427 17.48 -12.38 -2.08
C MET A 427 17.45 -12.18 -0.57
N SER A 428 18.17 -11.17 -0.08
CA SER A 428 18.20 -10.81 1.34
C SER A 428 17.33 -9.59 1.60
N TYR A 429 16.29 -9.77 2.41
CA TYR A 429 15.41 -8.73 2.92
C TYR A 429 15.80 -8.37 4.36
N PRO A 430 15.29 -7.26 4.94
CA PRO A 430 15.63 -6.88 6.31
C PRO A 430 15.33 -7.96 7.36
N GLN A 431 14.31 -8.80 7.15
CA GLN A 431 13.88 -9.81 8.11
C GLN A 431 14.18 -11.27 7.69
N TRP A 432 14.41 -11.56 6.41
CA TRP A 432 14.67 -12.93 5.92
C TRP A 432 15.55 -12.97 4.66
N HIS A 433 16.20 -14.12 4.44
CA HIS A 433 16.66 -14.56 3.13
C HIS A 433 15.55 -15.38 2.45
N GLN A 434 15.36 -15.18 1.14
CA GLN A 434 14.30 -15.81 0.37
C GLN A 434 14.86 -16.28 -0.98
N MET A 435 14.61 -17.54 -1.35
CA MET A 435 14.90 -18.00 -2.70
C MET A 435 13.72 -17.67 -3.62
N ILE A 436 14.06 -17.06 -4.76
CA ILE A 436 13.14 -16.56 -5.77
C ILE A 436 13.51 -17.12 -7.15
N SER A 437 12.52 -17.15 -8.03
CA SER A 437 12.75 -17.11 -9.47
C SER A 437 11.91 -15.99 -10.06
N GLU A 438 12.38 -15.40 -11.15
CA GLU A 438 11.67 -14.35 -11.87
C GLU A 438 11.39 -14.84 -13.28
N ILE A 439 10.12 -14.80 -13.67
CA ILE A 439 9.66 -15.17 -15.00
C ILE A 439 8.97 -13.96 -15.61
N SER A 440 9.33 -13.60 -16.83
CA SER A 440 8.76 -12.49 -17.56
C SER A 440 8.32 -12.88 -18.97
N GLY A 441 7.41 -12.10 -19.56
CA GLY A 441 7.00 -12.25 -20.96
C GLY A 441 6.26 -11.03 -21.49
N SER A 442 6.13 -10.96 -22.81
CA SER A 442 5.38 -9.93 -23.52
C SER A 442 3.89 -10.26 -23.53
N LEU A 443 3.09 -9.41 -22.92
CA LEU A 443 1.66 -9.59 -22.69
C LEU A 443 0.85 -9.32 -23.96
N ASN A 444 -0.10 -10.21 -24.28
CA ASN A 444 -0.97 -10.11 -25.46
C ASN A 444 -2.47 -9.94 -25.11
N VAL A 445 -2.81 -9.85 -23.82
CA VAL A 445 -4.18 -9.73 -23.31
C VAL A 445 -4.24 -8.65 -22.23
N ASP A 446 -5.43 -8.22 -21.85
CA ASP A 446 -5.58 -7.27 -20.74
C ASP A 446 -5.08 -7.87 -19.41
N PRO A 447 -4.51 -7.07 -18.49
CA PRO A 447 -3.94 -7.56 -17.24
C PRO A 447 -4.89 -8.40 -16.37
N LEU A 448 -6.20 -8.08 -16.38
CA LEU A 448 -7.20 -8.83 -15.62
C LEU A 448 -7.45 -10.22 -16.22
N GLU A 449 -7.38 -10.34 -17.56
CA GLU A 449 -7.48 -11.61 -18.24
C GLU A 449 -6.21 -12.45 -18.04
N ALA A 450 -5.04 -11.80 -18.02
CA ALA A 450 -3.77 -12.43 -17.67
C ALA A 450 -3.82 -13.05 -16.27
N LEU A 451 -4.37 -12.31 -15.30
CA LEU A 451 -4.61 -12.81 -13.95
C LEU A 451 -5.50 -14.05 -13.98
N ARG A 452 -6.64 -14.01 -14.69
CA ARG A 452 -7.57 -15.16 -14.80
C ARG A 452 -6.90 -16.40 -15.39
N LEU A 453 -6.10 -16.23 -16.45
CA LEU A 453 -5.45 -17.34 -17.18
C LEU A 453 -4.30 -17.99 -16.40
N ALA A 454 -3.65 -17.25 -15.51
CA ALA A 454 -2.61 -17.78 -14.63
C ALA A 454 -3.17 -18.39 -13.33
N PHE A 455 -4.39 -18.03 -12.94
CA PHE A 455 -4.98 -18.40 -11.65
C PHE A 455 -5.65 -19.79 -11.65
N PRO A 456 -5.62 -20.56 -10.54
CA PRO A 456 -4.99 -20.27 -9.23
C PRO A 456 -3.46 -20.30 -9.23
N GLY A 457 -2.87 -19.58 -8.28
CA GLY A 457 -1.41 -19.41 -8.17
C GLY A 457 -0.66 -20.74 -8.00
N GLY A 458 0.37 -20.96 -8.84
CA GLY A 458 1.16 -22.19 -8.85
C GLY A 458 1.78 -22.55 -7.49
N SER A 459 2.26 -21.55 -6.75
CA SER A 459 2.86 -21.71 -5.42
C SER A 459 1.89 -22.24 -4.36
N MET A 460 0.60 -22.01 -4.56
CA MET A 460 -0.48 -22.42 -3.67
C MET A 460 -1.30 -23.59 -4.22
N THR A 461 -0.82 -24.31 -5.23
CA THR A 461 -1.51 -25.46 -5.80
C THR A 461 -0.62 -26.69 -5.71
N GLY A 462 0.10 -26.99 -6.77
CA GLY A 462 0.93 -28.18 -6.94
C GLY A 462 1.19 -28.42 -8.42
N ALA A 463 1.87 -29.50 -8.74
CA ALA A 463 2.23 -29.85 -10.12
C ALA A 463 1.97 -31.33 -10.37
N PRO A 464 1.21 -31.74 -11.41
CA PRO A 464 0.43 -30.92 -12.34
C PRO A 464 -0.73 -30.18 -11.64
N LYS A 465 -0.98 -28.93 -12.05
CA LYS A 465 -1.86 -27.99 -11.32
C LYS A 465 -3.28 -28.52 -11.09
N GLN A 466 -4.03 -28.85 -12.14
CA GLN A 466 -5.42 -29.29 -12.02
C GLN A 466 -5.58 -30.52 -11.13
N ARG A 467 -4.78 -31.57 -11.37
CA ARG A 467 -4.83 -32.81 -10.59
C ARG A 467 -4.52 -32.56 -9.11
N SER A 468 -3.52 -31.73 -8.85
CA SER A 468 -3.14 -31.33 -7.48
C SER A 468 -4.27 -30.58 -6.77
N MET A 469 -4.97 -29.68 -7.46
CA MET A 469 -6.13 -28.97 -6.89
C MET A 469 -7.28 -29.91 -6.51
N ASP A 470 -7.56 -30.93 -7.33
CA ASP A 470 -8.62 -31.91 -7.04
C ASP A 470 -8.27 -32.78 -5.83
N ILE A 471 -7.01 -33.20 -5.70
CA ILE A 471 -6.50 -33.92 -4.53
C ILE A 471 -6.58 -33.04 -3.27
N LEU A 472 -6.12 -31.80 -3.35
CA LEU A 472 -6.14 -30.87 -2.21
C LEU A 472 -7.56 -30.58 -1.74
N ARG A 473 -8.52 -30.42 -2.66
CA ARG A 473 -9.94 -30.25 -2.31
C ARG A 473 -10.46 -31.43 -1.48
N GLU A 474 -10.09 -32.66 -1.83
CA GLU A 474 -10.46 -33.86 -1.07
C GLU A 474 -9.78 -33.87 0.30
N LEU A 475 -8.46 -33.66 0.35
CA LEU A 475 -7.66 -33.75 1.57
C LEU A 475 -8.00 -32.66 2.59
N GLU A 476 -8.17 -31.42 2.13
CA GLU A 476 -8.48 -30.28 2.97
C GLU A 476 -9.96 -30.24 3.38
N GLY A 477 -10.84 -30.87 2.61
CA GLY A 477 -12.26 -31.04 2.93
C GLY A 477 -13.06 -29.73 3.06
N ARG A 478 -12.55 -28.61 2.52
CA ARG A 478 -13.23 -27.31 2.48
C ARG A 478 -12.61 -26.39 1.41
N PRO A 479 -13.31 -25.33 0.97
CA PRO A 479 -12.70 -24.27 0.18
C PRO A 479 -11.70 -23.45 1.00
N ARG A 480 -10.67 -22.93 0.34
CA ARG A 480 -9.70 -21.99 0.92
C ARG A 480 -10.25 -20.56 0.97
N GLY A 481 -11.15 -20.21 0.06
CA GLY A 481 -11.77 -18.89 0.01
C GLY A 481 -10.74 -17.81 -0.31
N TRP A 482 -10.75 -16.72 0.45
CA TRP A 482 -9.84 -15.59 0.23
C TRP A 482 -8.38 -15.95 0.48
N TYR A 483 -8.10 -16.89 1.38
CA TYR A 483 -6.74 -17.41 1.55
C TYR A 483 -6.31 -18.18 0.30
N SER A 484 -5.07 -17.98 -0.15
CA SER A 484 -4.56 -18.44 -1.46
C SER A 484 -5.23 -17.79 -2.67
N GLY A 485 -6.04 -16.75 -2.44
CA GLY A 485 -6.56 -15.85 -3.47
C GLY A 485 -5.50 -14.92 -4.06
N ALA A 486 -5.95 -13.88 -4.76
CA ALA A 486 -5.10 -12.77 -5.17
C ALA A 486 -5.77 -11.43 -4.83
N MET A 487 -4.97 -10.40 -4.52
CA MET A 487 -5.43 -9.03 -4.27
C MET A 487 -4.55 -8.05 -5.00
N GLY A 488 -5.15 -6.99 -5.54
CA GLY A 488 -4.36 -5.97 -6.19
C GLY A 488 -5.12 -4.84 -6.83
N ILE A 489 -4.42 -4.16 -7.74
CA ILE A 489 -4.86 -2.96 -8.43
C ILE A 489 -4.61 -3.09 -9.93
N VAL A 490 -5.57 -2.63 -10.73
CA VAL A 490 -5.48 -2.50 -12.20
C VAL A 490 -5.71 -1.04 -12.57
N GLN A 491 -4.83 -0.48 -13.40
CA GLN A 491 -4.85 0.90 -13.89
C GLN A 491 -4.54 0.89 -15.40
N GLY A 492 -5.59 0.76 -16.21
CA GLY A 492 -5.44 0.55 -17.65
C GLY A 492 -4.66 -0.73 -17.96
N GLU A 493 -3.54 -0.60 -18.67
CA GLU A 493 -2.64 -1.71 -19.04
C GLU A 493 -1.65 -2.11 -17.93
N ASN A 494 -1.65 -1.41 -16.79
CA ASN A 494 -0.81 -1.74 -15.66
C ASN A 494 -1.60 -2.47 -14.58
N ALA A 495 -0.99 -3.45 -13.93
CA ALA A 495 -1.59 -4.10 -12.77
C ALA A 495 -0.53 -4.69 -11.85
N THR A 496 -0.84 -4.79 -10.57
CA THR A 496 -0.01 -5.50 -9.60
C THR A 496 -0.91 -6.28 -8.64
N PHE A 497 -0.65 -7.57 -8.52
CA PHE A 497 -1.38 -8.50 -7.66
C PHE A 497 -0.43 -9.27 -6.75
N SER A 498 -0.74 -9.33 -5.46
CA SER A 498 -0.08 -10.23 -4.51
C SER A 498 -0.89 -11.52 -4.35
N MET A 499 -0.19 -12.61 -4.02
CA MET A 499 -0.87 -13.81 -3.51
C MET A 499 -1.41 -13.52 -2.10
N LEU A 500 -2.64 -13.96 -1.81
CA LEU A 500 -3.24 -13.83 -0.47
C LEU A 500 -2.76 -14.94 0.47
N ILE A 501 -1.45 -14.91 0.75
CA ILE A 501 -0.78 -15.65 1.81
C ILE A 501 -0.34 -14.67 2.90
N ARG A 502 -0.06 -15.18 4.10
CA ARG A 502 0.17 -14.34 5.29
C ARG A 502 -0.94 -13.29 5.48
N THR A 503 -2.17 -13.72 5.26
CA THR A 503 -3.35 -12.86 5.15
C THR A 503 -4.40 -13.31 6.16
N ALA A 504 -4.86 -12.36 6.99
CA ALA A 504 -6.06 -12.51 7.79
C ALA A 504 -7.30 -12.12 6.98
N VAL A 505 -8.36 -12.90 7.17
CA VAL A 505 -9.67 -12.71 6.57
C VAL A 505 -10.65 -12.44 7.70
N LEU A 506 -11.14 -11.21 7.79
CA LEU A 506 -12.08 -10.78 8.83
C LEU A 506 -13.50 -10.70 8.23
N ARG A 507 -14.45 -11.39 8.88
CA ARG A 507 -15.88 -11.32 8.57
C ARG A 507 -16.67 -11.17 9.88
N GLY A 508 -17.28 -10.00 10.08
CA GLY A 508 -17.83 -9.66 11.40
C GLY A 508 -16.71 -9.61 12.45
N SER A 509 -16.85 -10.37 13.52
CA SER A 509 -15.85 -10.56 14.59
C SER A 509 -14.90 -11.74 14.35
N THR A 510 -15.21 -12.61 13.39
CA THR A 510 -14.43 -13.83 13.17
C THR A 510 -13.27 -13.51 12.22
N LEU A 511 -12.06 -13.74 12.71
CA LEU A 511 -10.84 -13.63 11.92
C LEU A 511 -10.27 -15.02 11.65
N THR A 512 -10.00 -15.31 10.38
CA THR A 512 -9.31 -16.54 9.97
C THR A 512 -7.98 -16.25 9.31
N TYR A 513 -7.03 -17.19 9.45
CA TYR A 513 -5.68 -17.06 8.93
C TYR A 513 -5.19 -18.41 8.42
N GLY A 514 -4.94 -18.51 7.12
CA GLY A 514 -4.45 -19.74 6.49
C GLY A 514 -2.93 -19.89 6.59
N ALA A 515 -2.48 -21.14 6.70
CA ALA A 515 -1.06 -21.49 6.60
C ALA A 515 -0.91 -22.88 5.97
N GLY A 516 0.20 -23.10 5.28
CA GLY A 516 0.47 -24.35 4.59
C GLY A 516 1.83 -24.32 3.92
N GLY A 517 2.19 -25.43 3.28
CA GLY A 517 3.51 -25.65 2.70
C GLY A 517 3.47 -26.67 1.57
N ALA A 518 4.55 -26.66 0.79
CA ALA A 518 4.78 -27.61 -0.29
C ALA A 518 5.09 -28.99 0.30
N ILE A 519 4.23 -29.97 0.05
CA ILE A 519 4.54 -31.36 0.40
C ILE A 519 5.19 -32.02 -0.79
N THR A 520 6.42 -32.50 -0.57
CA THR A 520 7.17 -33.32 -1.53
C THR A 520 7.40 -34.71 -0.96
N GLN A 521 7.97 -35.61 -1.76
CA GLN A 521 8.42 -36.92 -1.29
C GLN A 521 9.49 -36.83 -0.18
N LEU A 522 10.21 -35.70 -0.09
CA LEU A 522 11.27 -35.46 0.89
C LEU A 522 10.76 -34.75 2.17
N SER A 523 9.50 -34.33 2.22
CA SER A 523 8.94 -33.62 3.37
C SER A 523 8.86 -34.50 4.61
N ASP A 524 9.30 -33.98 5.76
CA ASP A 524 9.08 -34.61 7.06
C ASP A 524 7.75 -34.12 7.68
N PRO A 525 6.80 -35.01 8.02
CA PRO A 525 5.50 -34.60 8.55
C PRO A 525 5.52 -33.72 9.82
N ASP A 526 6.59 -33.79 10.62
CA ASP A 526 6.72 -33.01 11.85
C ASP A 526 7.21 -31.61 11.54
N GLU A 527 8.27 -31.52 10.72
CA GLU A 527 8.84 -30.26 10.25
C GLU A 527 7.80 -29.43 9.49
N GLU A 528 6.97 -30.07 8.64
CA GLU A 528 5.91 -29.38 7.90
C GLU A 528 4.82 -28.80 8.83
N TYR A 529 4.53 -29.46 9.95
CA TYR A 529 3.61 -28.90 10.96
C TYR A 529 4.27 -27.76 11.75
N ASP A 530 5.56 -27.88 12.07
CA ASP A 530 6.33 -26.81 12.72
C ASP A 530 6.42 -25.56 11.83
N GLU A 531 6.58 -25.74 10.52
CA GLU A 531 6.51 -24.66 9.55
C GLU A 531 5.12 -24.00 9.52
N VAL A 532 4.04 -24.78 9.57
CA VAL A 532 2.68 -24.25 9.69
C VAL A 532 2.52 -23.39 10.95
N LEU A 533 3.00 -23.86 12.11
CA LEU A 533 2.93 -23.08 13.36
C LEU A 533 3.75 -21.78 13.27
N ALA A 534 4.95 -21.85 12.70
CA ALA A 534 5.77 -20.67 12.44
C ALA A 534 5.05 -19.70 11.50
N LYS A 535 4.34 -20.20 10.49
CA LYS A 535 3.54 -19.38 9.57
C LYS A 535 2.35 -18.71 10.26
N LEU A 536 1.64 -19.46 11.11
CA LEU A 536 0.51 -18.97 11.89
C LEU A 536 0.92 -17.97 12.97
N SER A 537 2.16 -18.00 13.46
CA SER A 537 2.63 -17.06 14.49
C SER A 537 2.50 -15.59 14.08
N ALA A 538 2.54 -15.30 12.77
CA ALA A 538 2.35 -13.95 12.24
C ALA A 538 0.94 -13.39 12.52
N LEU A 539 -0.06 -14.24 12.78
CA LEU A 539 -1.39 -13.82 13.24
C LEU A 539 -1.29 -12.96 14.50
N TYR A 540 -0.43 -13.31 15.46
CA TYR A 540 -0.28 -12.58 16.72
C TYR A 540 0.31 -11.18 16.56
N ARG A 541 0.90 -10.85 15.41
CA ARG A 541 1.29 -9.47 15.11
C ARG A 541 0.07 -8.62 14.74
N MET A 542 -0.96 -9.23 14.14
CA MET A 542 -2.18 -8.53 13.68
C MET A 542 -3.19 -8.31 14.81
N LEU A 543 -3.17 -9.19 15.81
CA LEU A 543 -3.86 -9.06 17.08
C LEU A 543 -3.10 -8.08 17.98
#